data_AF-A0AAD6MX57-F1
#
_entry.id   AF-A0AAD6MX57-F1
#
_cell.length_a   1.000
_cell.length_b   1.000
_cell.length_c   1.000
_cell.angle_alpha   90.00
_cell.angle_beta   90.00
_cell.angle_gamma   90.00
#
_symmetry.space_group_name_H-M   'P 1'
#
loop_
_entity.id
_entity.type
_entity.pdbx_description
1 polymer ?
#
loop_
_entity_poly.entity_id
_entity_poly.type
_entity_poly.pdbx_seq_one_letter_code
_entity_poly.pdbx_strand_id
1 'polypeptide(L)'
;MAKKASRRKTPGSTPTSSGSSTPSSASSGPIPPFIKVPSILQPFVKPLATDEVYLIHIDTTSPDLKWQTFLVPLVVNILVALAIALRAYFGFFTYPALIQKVLGFDSPVDVDEISASWTDKAQLTLRRTGMVFIDYVLVMQFLAWPINFVLGPMRWRRAVGFQDREVIVRCSNRSWSKKLERNKWIRENEAMRDKIVAAVTPERIGKTGYLLVDEDWNLDYPAMVCAHGLIDRIKKGDGVQLDEFRTAVLVHTDNDGWLIWRVGDENSPAGQQRSAQRDQILAFKDKLTAMGKEDLFFRWVELVQWESSQPGGFTPERQKSAMVQAQKMFNDENVDFSSFWDDLGGMQGIQELD
;
A
#
# COMPACT_ATOMS: atom_id res chain seq x y z
N MET A 1 60.46 -22.60 55.48
CA MET A 1 59.53 -21.48 55.21
C MET A 1 58.47 -21.93 54.20
N ALA A 2 57.20 -21.74 54.57
CA ALA A 2 55.96 -21.58 53.77
C ALA A 2 55.51 -22.59 52.68
N LYS A 3 54.23 -22.98 52.83
CA LYS A 3 53.31 -23.87 52.07
C LYS A 3 52.74 -23.28 50.77
N LYS A 4 52.36 -24.16 49.81
CA LYS A 4 51.06 -24.30 49.06
C LYS A 4 51.31 -25.10 47.77
N ALA A 5 50.74 -26.26 47.42
CA ALA A 5 49.39 -26.86 47.48
C ALA A 5 48.40 -26.42 46.37
N SER A 6 48.13 -27.37 45.44
CA SER A 6 46.86 -27.62 44.70
C SER A 6 46.45 -26.58 43.63
N ARG A 7 45.85 -26.89 42.46
CA ARG A 7 44.88 -27.93 42.12
C ARG A 7 44.69 -27.98 40.58
N ARG A 8 44.66 -29.18 40.00
CA ARG A 8 44.28 -29.50 38.61
C ARG A 8 42.74 -29.43 38.49
N LYS A 9 42.20 -28.79 37.46
CA LYS A 9 40.76 -28.82 37.10
C LYS A 9 40.59 -29.23 35.64
N THR A 10 40.04 -30.42 35.45
CA THR A 10 39.34 -30.90 34.26
C THR A 10 37.97 -30.22 34.16
N PRO A 11 37.45 -29.88 32.96
CA PRO A 11 36.03 -29.63 32.77
C PRO A 11 35.31 -30.95 32.55
N GLY A 12 34.38 -31.27 33.45
CA GLY A 12 33.47 -32.40 33.35
C GLY A 12 32.31 -32.11 32.40
N SER A 13 31.95 -33.13 31.64
CA SER A 13 30.69 -33.32 30.93
C SER A 13 29.48 -33.23 31.86
N THR A 14 28.45 -32.51 31.44
CA THR A 14 27.06 -32.62 31.93
C THR A 14 26.10 -32.37 30.74
N PRO A 15 24.86 -32.88 30.79
CA PRO A 15 24.30 -33.68 29.71
C PRO A 15 23.23 -32.95 28.89
N THR A 16 23.04 -33.49 27.69
CA THR A 16 21.94 -33.35 26.75
C THR A 16 20.59 -33.07 27.43
N SER A 17 20.05 -31.85 27.28
CA SER A 17 18.62 -31.61 27.36
C SER A 17 18.05 -31.66 25.94
N SER A 18 17.29 -32.73 25.70
CA SER A 18 16.45 -32.93 24.53
C SER A 18 15.32 -31.90 24.51
N GLY A 19 15.61 -30.71 23.97
CA GLY A 19 14.58 -29.78 23.51
C GLY A 19 14.03 -30.32 22.19
N SER A 20 12.78 -30.76 22.22
CA SER A 20 12.05 -31.20 21.03
C SER A 20 12.11 -30.12 19.96
N SER A 21 12.91 -30.34 18.92
CA SER A 21 12.80 -29.59 17.68
C SER A 21 11.46 -29.95 17.07
N THR A 22 10.47 -29.11 17.33
CA THR A 22 9.26 -29.02 16.51
C THR A 22 9.75 -28.82 15.08
N PRO A 23 9.44 -29.73 14.14
CA PRO A 23 9.75 -29.47 12.76
C PRO A 23 8.93 -28.25 12.38
N SER A 24 9.60 -27.17 11.99
CA SER A 24 8.99 -26.11 11.22
C SER A 24 8.54 -26.75 9.91
N SER A 25 7.36 -27.33 9.91
CA SER A 25 6.67 -27.72 8.68
C SER A 25 6.48 -26.43 7.90
N ALA A 26 7.41 -26.19 6.99
CA ALA A 26 7.29 -25.24 5.91
C ALA A 26 5.99 -25.56 5.19
N SER A 27 4.93 -24.81 5.51
CA SER A 27 3.72 -24.76 4.72
C SER A 27 4.15 -24.38 3.30
N SER A 28 4.17 -25.35 2.40
CA SER A 28 4.85 -25.26 1.09
C SER A 28 4.06 -24.44 0.07
N GLY A 29 3.17 -23.57 0.54
CA GLY A 29 2.25 -22.78 -0.25
C GLY A 29 2.18 -21.34 0.25
N PRO A 30 1.70 -20.42 -0.61
CA PRO A 30 1.62 -19.01 -0.29
C PRO A 30 0.72 -18.79 0.94
N ILE A 31 1.09 -17.81 1.76
CA ILE A 31 0.44 -17.51 3.03
C ILE A 31 -0.96 -16.94 2.74
N PRO A 32 -2.06 -17.59 3.17
CA PRO A 32 -3.40 -17.01 3.02
C PRO A 32 -3.44 -15.60 3.63
N PRO A 33 -4.04 -14.60 2.96
CA PRO A 33 -4.92 -14.68 1.79
C PRO A 33 -4.21 -14.56 0.43
N PHE A 34 -2.88 -14.59 0.40
CA PHE A 34 -2.12 -14.47 -0.84
C PHE A 34 -2.11 -15.79 -1.62
N ILE A 35 -2.23 -15.67 -2.93
CA ILE A 35 -2.08 -16.76 -3.90
C ILE A 35 -1.02 -16.37 -4.93
N LYS A 36 -0.49 -17.35 -5.68
CA LYS A 36 0.45 -17.06 -6.76
C LYS A 36 -0.24 -16.25 -7.87
N VAL A 37 0.49 -15.28 -8.44
CA VAL A 37 -0.04 -14.47 -9.54
C VAL A 37 -0.40 -15.36 -10.74
N PRO A 38 -1.64 -15.28 -11.26
CA PRO A 38 -2.05 -16.00 -12.46
C PRO A 38 -1.12 -15.71 -13.65
N SER A 39 -0.89 -16.72 -14.50
CA SER A 39 0.00 -16.61 -15.66
C SER A 39 -0.37 -15.45 -16.60
N ILE A 40 -1.66 -15.12 -16.70
CA ILE A 40 -2.18 -14.02 -17.52
C ILE A 40 -1.68 -12.63 -17.07
N LEU A 41 -1.35 -12.44 -15.79
CA LEU A 41 -0.85 -11.19 -15.23
C LEU A 41 0.69 -11.11 -15.22
N GLN A 42 1.39 -12.15 -15.67
CA GLN A 42 2.86 -12.17 -15.73
C GLN A 42 3.46 -11.02 -16.56
N PRO A 43 2.90 -10.66 -17.74
CA PRO A 43 3.39 -9.51 -18.50
C PRO A 43 3.28 -8.18 -17.74
N PHE A 44 2.32 -8.06 -16.83
CA PHE A 44 2.10 -6.87 -16.01
C PHE A 44 3.07 -6.79 -14.82
N VAL A 45 3.30 -7.90 -14.11
CA VAL A 45 4.15 -7.90 -12.90
C VAL A 45 5.65 -7.91 -13.19
N LYS A 46 6.06 -8.42 -14.36
CA LYS A 46 7.47 -8.49 -14.77
C LYS A 46 8.24 -7.15 -14.72
N PRO A 47 7.69 -6.02 -15.18
CA PRO A 47 8.38 -4.72 -15.11
C PRO A 47 8.32 -4.04 -13.72
N LEU A 48 7.56 -4.57 -12.76
CA LEU A 48 7.40 -3.95 -11.44
C LEU A 48 8.65 -4.13 -10.57
N ALA A 49 8.87 -3.19 -9.65
CA ALA A 49 9.98 -3.26 -8.71
C ALA A 49 9.68 -4.30 -7.61
N THR A 50 10.65 -5.14 -7.26
CA THR A 50 10.43 -6.24 -6.31
C THR A 50 10.50 -5.83 -4.84
N ASP A 51 10.92 -4.59 -4.55
CA ASP A 51 11.04 -4.00 -3.21
C ASP A 51 9.82 -3.17 -2.78
N GLU A 52 8.79 -3.10 -3.61
CA GLU A 52 7.60 -2.29 -3.37
C GLU A 52 6.34 -3.19 -3.28
N VAL A 53 5.36 -2.73 -2.49
CA VAL A 53 4.02 -3.31 -2.45
C VAL A 53 3.14 -2.53 -3.41
N TYR A 54 2.37 -3.23 -4.24
CA TYR A 54 1.47 -2.59 -5.20
C TYR A 54 0.01 -2.83 -4.84
N LEU A 55 -0.81 -1.81 -5.03
CA LEU A 55 -2.27 -1.89 -4.91
C LEU A 55 -2.87 -1.59 -6.27
N ILE A 56 -3.70 -2.49 -6.77
CA ILE A 56 -4.45 -2.30 -8.00
C ILE A 56 -5.91 -2.16 -7.63
N HIS A 57 -6.62 -1.27 -8.31
CA HIS A 57 -8.08 -1.25 -8.31
C HIS A 57 -8.59 -0.61 -9.60
N ILE A 58 -9.88 -0.78 -9.86
CA ILE A 58 -10.58 -0.16 -10.98
C ILE A 58 -11.29 1.09 -10.45
N ASP A 59 -10.90 2.25 -10.94
CA ASP A 59 -11.54 3.52 -10.65
C ASP A 59 -12.72 3.72 -11.61
N THR A 60 -13.92 3.78 -11.02
CA THR A 60 -15.20 3.95 -11.71
C THR A 60 -15.76 5.37 -11.63
N THR A 61 -14.97 6.33 -11.14
CA THR A 61 -15.38 7.74 -11.07
C THR A 61 -15.55 8.35 -12.45
N SER A 62 -16.41 9.38 -12.56
CA SER A 62 -16.74 9.98 -13.85
C SER A 62 -15.51 10.64 -14.52
N PRO A 63 -15.43 10.61 -15.86
CA PRO A 63 -14.37 11.28 -16.60
C PRO A 63 -14.26 12.77 -16.28
N ASP A 64 -15.38 13.44 -16.04
CA ASP A 64 -15.43 14.86 -15.68
C ASP A 64 -14.71 15.14 -14.36
N LEU A 65 -14.95 14.31 -13.32
CA LEU A 65 -14.28 14.45 -12.04
C LEU A 65 -12.77 14.20 -12.17
N LYS A 66 -12.38 13.21 -12.98
CA LYS A 66 -10.98 12.91 -13.29
C LYS A 66 -10.30 14.07 -14.01
N TRP A 67 -10.98 14.70 -14.97
CA TRP A 67 -10.49 15.89 -15.67
C TRP A 67 -10.31 17.09 -14.73
N GLN A 68 -11.33 17.39 -13.92
CA GLN A 68 -11.27 18.49 -12.94
C GLN A 68 -10.11 18.30 -11.94
N THR A 69 -9.92 17.07 -11.46
CA THR A 69 -8.83 16.73 -10.54
C THR A 69 -7.45 16.86 -11.19
N PHE A 70 -7.34 16.56 -12.49
CA PHE A 70 -6.10 16.71 -13.26
C PHE A 70 -5.78 18.18 -13.60
N LEU A 71 -6.80 19.02 -13.79
CA LEU A 71 -6.66 20.40 -14.20
C LEU A 71 -5.89 21.24 -13.16
N VAL A 72 -6.13 21.02 -11.88
CA VAL A 72 -5.49 21.78 -10.80
C VAL A 72 -3.95 21.60 -10.81
N PRO A 73 -3.40 20.37 -10.75
CA PRO A 73 -1.96 20.16 -10.92
C PRO A 73 -1.42 20.65 -12.26
N LEU A 74 -2.19 20.52 -13.35
CA LEU A 74 -1.76 20.98 -14.68
C LEU A 74 -1.49 22.50 -14.67
N VAL A 75 -2.44 23.30 -14.18
CA VAL A 75 -2.31 24.76 -14.12
C VAL A 75 -1.14 25.16 -13.22
N VAL A 76 -1.01 24.55 -12.04
CA VAL A 76 0.11 24.82 -11.12
C VAL A 76 1.46 24.54 -11.79
N ASN A 77 1.61 23.40 -12.48
CA ASN A 77 2.85 23.05 -13.16
C ASN A 77 3.16 23.99 -14.35
N ILE A 78 2.13 24.46 -15.07
CA ILE A 78 2.30 25.47 -16.12
C ILE A 78 2.80 26.78 -15.53
N LEU A 79 2.18 27.27 -14.45
CA LEU A 79 2.59 28.52 -13.80
C LEU A 79 4.02 28.45 -13.27
N VAL A 80 4.38 27.35 -12.61
CA VAL A 80 5.75 27.12 -12.16
C VAL A 80 6.71 27.10 -13.34
N ALA A 81 6.42 26.31 -14.39
CA ALA A 81 7.28 26.23 -15.58
C ALA A 81 7.46 27.59 -16.27
N LEU A 82 6.40 28.39 -16.38
CA LEU A 82 6.48 29.75 -16.92
C LEU A 82 7.34 30.66 -16.04
N ALA A 83 7.21 30.58 -14.71
CA ALA A 83 8.07 31.32 -13.80
C ALA A 83 9.54 30.92 -13.97
N ILE A 84 9.85 29.62 -14.08
CA ILE A 84 11.22 29.16 -14.34
C ILE A 84 11.73 29.65 -15.70
N ALA A 85 10.94 29.52 -16.75
CA ALA A 85 11.32 29.96 -18.09
C ALA A 85 11.57 31.47 -18.14
N LEU A 86 10.72 32.26 -17.47
CA LEU A 86 10.89 33.71 -17.37
C LEU A 86 12.17 34.07 -16.60
N ARG A 87 12.44 33.39 -15.47
CA ARG A 87 13.67 33.60 -14.70
C ARG A 87 14.91 33.16 -15.47
N ALA A 88 14.85 32.06 -16.21
CA ALA A 88 15.92 31.62 -17.08
C ALA A 88 16.19 32.62 -18.21
N TYR A 89 15.14 33.20 -18.81
CA TYR A 89 15.27 34.25 -19.83
C TYR A 89 15.96 35.50 -19.27
N PHE A 90 15.52 36.04 -18.14
CA PHE A 90 16.18 37.19 -17.52
C PHE A 90 17.60 36.86 -17.02
N GLY A 91 17.77 35.66 -16.48
CA GLY A 91 19.05 35.14 -16.04
C GLY A 91 20.06 35.06 -17.18
N PHE A 92 19.63 34.64 -18.37
CA PHE A 92 20.49 34.58 -19.55
C PHE A 92 21.16 35.92 -19.87
N PHE A 93 20.48 37.04 -19.67
CA PHE A 93 21.06 38.37 -19.87
C PHE A 93 21.81 38.91 -18.64
N THR A 94 21.46 38.47 -17.43
CA THR A 94 22.01 39.04 -16.19
C THR A 94 23.23 38.29 -15.66
N TYR A 95 23.21 36.96 -15.73
CA TYR A 95 24.27 36.11 -15.17
C TYR A 95 25.62 36.23 -15.89
N PRO A 96 25.71 36.32 -17.22
CA PRO A 96 26.99 36.53 -17.89
C PRO A 96 27.70 37.79 -17.41
N ALA A 97 26.96 38.89 -17.22
CA ALA A 97 27.52 40.14 -16.73
C ALA A 97 28.00 40.05 -15.27
N LEU A 98 27.31 39.28 -14.42
CA LEU A 98 27.77 39.00 -13.06
C LEU A 98 29.02 38.10 -13.03
N ILE A 99 29.07 37.09 -13.89
CA ILE A 99 30.23 36.18 -14.02
C ILE A 99 31.45 36.94 -14.55
N GLN A 100 31.27 37.78 -15.58
CA GLN A 100 32.32 38.66 -16.11
C GLN A 100 32.95 39.50 -15.00
N LYS A 101 32.12 40.13 -14.16
CA LYS A 101 32.58 40.90 -13.01
C LYS A 101 33.37 40.06 -12.00
N VAL A 102 32.92 38.85 -11.67
CA VAL A 102 33.64 37.93 -10.77
C VAL A 102 34.99 37.51 -11.35
N LEU A 103 35.08 37.36 -12.66
CA LEU A 103 36.31 37.04 -13.39
C LEU A 103 37.24 38.25 -13.61
N GLY A 104 36.85 39.44 -13.16
CA GLY A 104 37.64 40.67 -13.28
C GLY A 104 37.59 41.33 -14.65
N PHE A 105 36.59 41.00 -15.49
CA PHE A 105 36.33 41.72 -16.73
C PHE A 105 35.38 42.88 -16.50
N ASP A 106 35.57 43.96 -17.28
CA ASP A 106 34.64 45.08 -17.31
C ASP A 106 33.23 44.60 -17.68
N SER A 107 32.27 44.97 -16.85
CA SER A 107 30.88 44.53 -16.99
C SER A 107 29.95 45.73 -16.93
N PRO A 108 28.84 45.73 -17.69
CA PRO A 108 27.79 46.75 -17.56
C PRO A 108 27.14 46.80 -16.17
N VAL A 109 27.50 45.86 -15.28
CA VAL A 109 27.02 45.69 -13.92
C VAL A 109 28.05 46.20 -12.89
N ASP A 110 29.07 46.93 -13.35
CA ASP A 110 30.04 47.59 -12.49
C ASP A 110 29.49 48.80 -11.76
N VAL A 111 30.07 49.05 -10.60
CA VAL A 111 29.67 50.10 -9.67
C VAL A 111 30.90 50.93 -9.45
N ASP A 112 30.80 52.23 -9.64
CA ASP A 112 31.88 53.14 -9.32
C ASP A 112 32.11 53.12 -7.80
N GLU A 113 33.18 52.44 -7.39
CA GLU A 113 33.47 52.19 -5.98
C GLU A 113 33.86 53.47 -5.23
N ILE A 114 34.28 54.51 -5.96
CA ILE A 114 34.78 55.77 -5.40
C ILE A 114 33.62 56.72 -5.07
N SER A 115 32.54 56.68 -5.85
CA SER A 115 31.42 57.62 -5.72
C SER A 115 30.17 57.04 -5.01
N ALA A 116 30.03 55.70 -4.93
CA ALA A 116 28.84 55.08 -4.37
C ALA A 116 28.80 55.07 -2.82
N SER A 117 27.66 55.45 -2.25
CA SER A 117 27.39 55.35 -0.80
C SER A 117 27.40 53.90 -0.33
N TRP A 118 27.77 53.67 0.93
CA TRP A 118 27.75 52.33 1.54
C TRP A 118 26.35 51.70 1.54
N THR A 119 25.31 52.51 1.67
CA THR A 119 23.91 52.08 1.56
C THR A 119 23.58 51.55 0.18
N ASP A 120 24.07 52.21 -0.86
CA ASP A 120 23.82 51.84 -2.26
C ASP A 120 24.56 50.55 -2.60
N LYS A 121 25.81 50.42 -2.12
CA LYS A 121 26.61 49.19 -2.22
C LYS A 121 25.90 48.01 -1.53
N ALA A 122 25.40 48.22 -0.32
CA ALA A 122 24.69 47.20 0.45
C ALA A 122 23.37 46.78 -0.23
N GLN A 123 22.55 47.74 -0.65
CA GLN A 123 21.28 47.48 -1.33
C GLN A 123 21.49 46.74 -2.65
N LEU A 124 22.48 47.13 -3.43
CA LEU A 124 22.80 46.50 -4.70
C LEU A 124 23.31 45.07 -4.51
N THR A 125 24.17 44.86 -3.51
CA THR A 125 24.65 43.51 -3.13
C THR A 125 23.48 42.64 -2.71
N LEU A 126 22.60 43.14 -1.82
CA LEU A 126 21.43 42.41 -1.36
C LEU A 126 20.48 42.05 -2.50
N ARG A 127 20.22 42.98 -3.44
CA ARG A 127 19.36 42.73 -4.60
C ARG A 127 19.96 41.65 -5.52
N ARG A 128 21.27 41.70 -5.78
CA ARG A 128 21.96 40.71 -6.61
C ARG A 128 21.97 39.33 -5.94
N THR A 129 22.41 39.25 -4.68
CA THR A 129 22.43 38.01 -3.91
C THR A 129 21.03 37.42 -3.76
N GLY A 130 20.04 38.25 -3.44
CA GLY A 130 18.65 37.83 -3.33
C GLY A 130 18.09 37.28 -4.64
N MET A 131 18.44 37.89 -5.78
CA MET A 131 18.07 37.37 -7.10
C MET A 131 18.66 35.97 -7.34
N VAL A 132 19.97 35.78 -7.10
CA VAL A 132 20.63 34.48 -7.28
C VAL A 132 20.05 33.44 -6.33
N PHE A 133 19.79 33.80 -5.08
CA PHE A 133 19.19 32.92 -4.10
C PHE A 133 17.78 32.46 -4.52
N ILE A 134 16.93 33.39 -4.99
CA ILE A 134 15.59 33.05 -5.49
C ILE A 134 15.68 32.09 -6.67
N ASP A 135 16.56 32.34 -7.63
CA ASP A 135 16.73 31.46 -8.79
C ASP A 135 17.25 30.08 -8.39
N TYR A 136 18.19 30.04 -7.45
CA TYR A 136 18.70 28.79 -6.89
C TYR A 136 17.58 27.96 -6.24
N VAL A 137 16.77 28.57 -5.37
CA VAL A 137 15.64 27.90 -4.72
C VAL A 137 14.62 27.45 -5.76
N LEU A 138 14.31 28.31 -6.73
CA LEU A 138 13.34 28.03 -7.77
C LEU A 138 13.77 26.84 -8.64
N VAL A 139 15.04 26.78 -9.05
CA VAL A 139 15.57 25.65 -9.84
C VAL A 139 15.69 24.39 -8.99
N MET A 140 16.31 24.47 -7.81
CA MET A 140 16.57 23.27 -7.00
C MET A 140 15.31 22.64 -6.42
N GLN A 141 14.34 23.45 -6.00
CA GLN A 141 13.14 22.94 -5.34
C GLN A 141 11.96 22.69 -6.28
N PHE A 142 11.82 23.49 -7.35
CA PHE A 142 10.60 23.48 -8.17
C PHE A 142 10.81 22.96 -9.59
N LEU A 143 12.04 22.93 -10.15
CA LEU A 143 12.25 22.43 -11.52
C LEU A 143 11.83 20.96 -11.69
N ALA A 144 12.04 20.15 -10.66
CA ALA A 144 11.66 18.75 -10.69
C ALA A 144 10.14 18.55 -10.84
N TRP A 145 9.31 19.50 -10.40
CA TRP A 145 7.85 19.35 -10.41
C TRP A 145 7.28 19.29 -11.84
N PRO A 146 7.49 20.30 -12.72
CA PRO A 146 7.05 20.21 -14.11
C PRO A 146 7.62 19.00 -14.86
N ILE A 147 8.89 18.67 -14.62
CA ILE A 147 9.54 17.52 -15.28
C ILE A 147 8.82 16.22 -14.88
N ASN A 148 8.64 15.97 -13.59
CA ASN A 148 7.96 14.79 -13.10
C ASN A 148 6.49 14.76 -13.51
N PHE A 149 5.83 15.92 -13.56
CA PHE A 149 4.45 16.03 -14.05
C PHE A 149 4.32 15.62 -15.52
N VAL A 150 5.25 16.06 -16.38
CA VAL A 150 5.26 15.67 -17.80
C VAL A 150 5.59 14.18 -17.97
N LEU A 151 6.57 13.66 -17.22
CA LEU A 151 7.01 12.27 -17.33
C LEU A 151 6.03 11.25 -16.73
N GLY A 152 5.21 11.66 -15.75
CA GLY A 152 4.22 10.80 -15.09
C GLY A 152 2.78 11.15 -15.50
N PRO A 153 2.08 12.02 -14.74
CA PRO A 153 0.70 12.46 -14.98
C PRO A 153 0.33 12.71 -16.44
N MET A 154 1.09 13.57 -17.13
CA MET A 154 0.79 13.97 -18.49
C MET A 154 1.00 12.83 -19.48
N ARG A 155 2.07 12.05 -19.31
CA ARG A 155 2.35 10.86 -20.13
C ARG A 155 1.24 9.83 -20.00
N TRP A 156 0.77 9.57 -18.78
CA TRP A 156 -0.35 8.67 -18.54
C TRP A 156 -1.62 9.16 -19.24
N ARG A 157 -2.01 10.42 -19.04
CA ARG A 157 -3.22 10.98 -19.69
C ARG A 157 -3.11 11.04 -21.21
N ARG A 158 -1.91 11.22 -21.78
CA ARG A 158 -1.69 11.10 -23.24
C ARG A 158 -1.82 9.68 -23.76
N ALA A 159 -1.44 8.67 -22.96
CA ALA A 159 -1.49 7.27 -23.37
C ALA A 159 -2.88 6.66 -23.22
N VAL A 160 -3.60 6.96 -22.12
CA VAL A 160 -4.85 6.30 -21.76
C VAL A 160 -6.08 7.21 -21.93
N GLY A 161 -5.91 8.52 -21.77
CA GLY A 161 -7.00 9.49 -21.72
C GLY A 161 -7.72 9.51 -20.36
N PHE A 162 -8.99 9.90 -20.40
CA PHE A 162 -9.92 9.86 -19.26
C PHE A 162 -11.03 8.88 -19.61
N GLN A 163 -11.07 7.74 -18.91
CA GLN A 163 -12.01 6.66 -19.17
C GLN A 163 -12.97 6.49 -17.99
N ASP A 164 -14.18 5.97 -18.23
CA ASP A 164 -15.14 5.68 -17.15
C ASP A 164 -14.60 4.63 -16.16
N ARG A 165 -13.96 3.58 -16.70
CA ARG A 165 -13.27 2.55 -15.90
C ARG A 165 -11.78 2.60 -16.22
N GLU A 166 -10.96 3.01 -15.26
CA GLU A 166 -9.50 3.05 -15.42
C GLU A 166 -8.79 2.22 -14.35
N VAL A 167 -7.72 1.51 -14.73
CA VAL A 167 -6.89 0.76 -13.78
C VAL A 167 -5.93 1.72 -13.08
N ILE A 168 -6.07 1.82 -11.76
CA ILE A 168 -5.18 2.60 -10.91
C ILE A 168 -4.22 1.65 -10.20
N VAL A 169 -2.93 1.91 -10.35
CA VAL A 169 -1.85 1.18 -9.68
C VAL A 169 -1.16 2.15 -8.72
N ARG A 170 -1.17 1.81 -7.44
CA ARG A 170 -0.44 2.52 -6.40
C ARG A 170 0.76 1.68 -5.96
N CYS A 171 1.88 2.32 -5.68
CA CYS A 171 3.06 1.71 -5.10
C CYS A 171 3.33 2.27 -3.70
N SER A 172 3.88 1.43 -2.83
CA SER A 172 4.34 1.84 -1.51
C SER A 172 5.48 2.85 -1.60
N ASN A 173 5.49 3.84 -0.72
CA ASN A 173 6.59 4.77 -0.59
C ASN A 173 7.88 4.04 -0.16
N ARG A 174 8.98 4.35 -0.86
CA ARG A 174 10.32 3.79 -0.61
C ARG A 174 10.85 4.02 0.80
N SER A 175 10.34 5.03 1.51
CA SER A 175 10.73 5.34 2.88
C SER A 175 10.46 4.20 3.87
N TRP A 176 9.37 3.45 3.65
CA TRP A 176 8.95 2.34 4.49
C TRP A 176 9.09 0.99 3.79
N SER A 177 8.89 0.92 2.47
CA SER A 177 9.00 -0.34 1.72
C SER A 177 10.39 -0.99 1.86
N LYS A 178 11.46 -0.19 1.89
CA LYS A 178 12.83 -0.67 2.10
C LYS A 178 13.09 -1.31 3.47
N LYS A 179 12.26 -1.01 4.46
CA LYS A 179 12.38 -1.55 5.81
C LYS A 179 11.64 -2.89 5.96
N LEU A 180 10.94 -3.35 4.92
CA LEU A 180 10.22 -4.61 4.95
C LEU A 180 11.17 -5.80 4.78
N GLU A 181 11.09 -6.73 5.73
CA GLU A 181 11.59 -8.08 5.52
C GLU A 181 10.59 -8.84 4.63
N ARG A 182 10.87 -8.92 3.32
CA ARG A 182 9.98 -9.43 2.25
C ARG A 182 9.22 -10.72 2.58
N ASN A 183 9.85 -11.65 3.29
CA ASN A 183 9.27 -12.97 3.58
C ASN A 183 8.55 -13.06 4.94
N LYS A 184 8.69 -12.04 5.78
CA LYS A 184 8.21 -12.06 7.18
C LYS A 184 7.16 -11.03 7.49
N TRP A 185 7.19 -9.87 6.84
CA TRP A 185 6.26 -8.79 7.17
C TRP A 185 4.79 -9.21 7.04
N ILE A 186 4.49 -10.13 6.10
CA ILE A 186 3.16 -10.71 5.90
C ILE A 186 2.67 -11.50 7.15
N ARG A 187 3.58 -12.12 7.92
CA ARG A 187 3.25 -12.92 9.11
C ARG A 187 3.42 -12.15 10.41
N GLU A 188 4.52 -11.40 10.51
CA GLU A 188 5.05 -10.88 11.77
C GLU A 188 4.73 -9.40 11.99
N ASN A 189 4.30 -8.66 10.96
CA ASN A 189 4.06 -7.22 11.06
C ASN A 189 2.58 -6.86 10.89
N GLU A 190 1.85 -6.90 12.01
CA GLU A 190 0.42 -6.57 12.04
C GLU A 190 0.13 -5.13 11.62
N ALA A 191 0.86 -4.15 12.15
CA ALA A 191 0.70 -2.74 11.82
C ALA A 191 0.80 -2.46 10.31
N MET A 192 1.64 -3.21 9.60
CA MET A 192 1.81 -3.08 8.16
C MET A 192 0.68 -3.72 7.37
N ARG A 193 0.15 -4.85 7.84
CA ARG A 193 -1.07 -5.43 7.29
C ARG A 193 -2.24 -4.47 7.44
N ASP A 194 -2.40 -3.87 8.62
CA ASP A 194 -3.45 -2.90 8.88
C ASP A 194 -3.32 -1.67 7.97
N LYS A 195 -2.09 -1.17 7.77
CA LYS A 195 -1.82 -0.08 6.82
C LYS A 195 -2.23 -0.44 5.39
N ILE A 196 -1.96 -1.66 4.94
CA ILE A 196 -2.34 -2.13 3.60
C ILE A 196 -3.86 -2.30 3.50
N VAL A 197 -4.49 -2.95 4.50
CA VAL A 197 -5.95 -3.14 4.57
C VAL A 197 -6.67 -1.79 4.53
N ALA A 198 -6.20 -0.82 5.32
CA ALA A 198 -6.75 0.54 5.34
C ALA A 198 -6.65 1.24 3.96
N ALA A 199 -5.65 0.88 3.16
CA ALA A 199 -5.45 1.47 1.83
C ALA A 199 -6.40 0.91 0.76
N VAL A 200 -6.97 -0.28 0.98
CA VAL A 200 -7.86 -0.99 0.04
C VAL A 200 -9.34 -0.98 0.47
N THR A 201 -9.69 -0.25 1.54
CA THR A 201 -11.09 -0.14 1.96
C THR A 201 -11.97 0.50 0.87
N PRO A 202 -13.23 0.06 0.70
CA PRO A 202 -14.16 0.60 -0.30
C PRO A 202 -14.29 2.12 -0.25
N GLU A 203 -14.36 2.68 0.96
CA GLU A 203 -14.46 4.13 1.19
C GLU A 203 -13.22 4.88 0.67
N ARG A 204 -12.04 4.27 0.78
CA ARG A 204 -10.81 4.88 0.25
C ARG A 204 -10.75 4.77 -1.26
N ILE A 205 -10.93 3.58 -1.82
CA ILE A 205 -10.81 3.32 -3.27
C ILE A 205 -11.94 3.94 -4.11
N GLY A 206 -13.02 4.42 -3.48
CA GLY A 206 -14.10 5.16 -4.16
C GLY A 206 -13.69 6.55 -4.66
N LYS A 207 -12.50 7.04 -4.28
CA LYS A 207 -11.95 8.32 -4.77
C LYS A 207 -11.14 8.11 -6.04
N THR A 208 -11.04 9.17 -6.85
CA THR A 208 -10.19 9.18 -8.06
C THR A 208 -8.73 8.92 -7.70
N GLY A 209 -8.00 8.24 -8.59
CA GLY A 209 -6.60 7.87 -8.37
C GLY A 209 -5.70 9.00 -7.84
N TYR A 210 -5.87 10.24 -8.32
CA TYR A 210 -5.07 11.40 -7.85
C TYR A 210 -5.30 11.74 -6.38
N LEU A 211 -6.49 11.51 -5.85
CA LEU A 211 -6.84 11.77 -4.46
C LEU A 211 -6.38 10.65 -3.51
N LEU A 212 -5.83 9.57 -4.06
CA LEU A 212 -5.32 8.42 -3.30
C LEU A 212 -3.82 8.51 -3.03
N VAL A 213 -3.15 9.58 -3.50
CA VAL A 213 -1.76 9.85 -3.18
C VAL A 213 -1.69 10.40 -1.75
N ASP A 214 -0.86 9.76 -0.92
CA ASP A 214 -0.63 10.15 0.46
C ASP A 214 0.84 9.94 0.85
N GLU A 215 1.17 10.02 2.14
CA GLU A 215 2.53 9.81 2.63
C GLU A 215 3.06 8.40 2.35
N ASP A 216 2.17 7.41 2.36
CA ASP A 216 2.49 5.99 2.29
C ASP A 216 2.39 5.40 0.89
N TRP A 217 1.54 5.97 0.04
CA TRP A 217 1.18 5.46 -1.27
C TRP A 217 1.31 6.52 -2.35
N ASN A 218 1.96 6.14 -3.44
CA ASN A 218 2.12 6.99 -4.62
C ASN A 218 1.54 6.29 -5.86
N LEU A 219 1.28 7.04 -6.94
CA LEU A 219 0.81 6.48 -8.20
C LEU A 219 1.97 6.00 -9.06
N ASP A 220 1.88 4.78 -9.59
CA ASP A 220 2.85 4.24 -10.54
C ASP A 220 2.34 4.42 -11.97
N TYR A 221 2.62 5.59 -12.56
CA TYR A 221 2.18 5.91 -13.93
C TYR A 221 2.69 4.92 -14.98
N PRO A 222 3.97 4.48 -14.99
CA PRO A 222 4.43 3.41 -15.88
C PRO A 222 3.61 2.12 -15.77
N ALA A 223 3.33 1.65 -14.55
CA ALA A 223 2.52 0.45 -14.34
C ALA A 223 1.08 0.65 -14.83
N MET A 224 0.47 1.82 -14.59
CA MET A 224 -0.88 2.15 -15.07
C MET A 224 -0.96 2.16 -16.60
N VAL A 225 0.04 2.73 -17.28
CA VAL A 225 0.13 2.70 -18.75
C VAL A 225 0.34 1.27 -19.26
N CYS A 226 1.15 0.47 -18.55
CA CYS A 226 1.35 -0.95 -18.89
C CYS A 226 0.05 -1.75 -18.78
N ALA A 227 -0.71 -1.59 -17.69
CA ALA A 227 -1.99 -2.26 -17.47
C ALA A 227 -3.00 -1.95 -18.60
N HIS A 228 -3.20 -0.67 -18.93
CA HIS A 228 -4.10 -0.30 -20.03
C HIS A 228 -3.58 -0.78 -21.38
N GLY A 229 -2.27 -0.77 -21.60
CA GLY A 229 -1.67 -1.34 -22.81
C GLY A 229 -1.93 -2.85 -22.97
N LEU A 230 -2.08 -3.60 -21.87
CA LEU A 230 -2.48 -5.01 -21.90
C LEU A 230 -3.98 -5.18 -22.13
N ILE A 231 -4.81 -4.28 -21.62
CA ILE A 231 -6.26 -4.27 -21.87
C ILE A 231 -6.55 -3.93 -23.34
N ASP A 232 -5.85 -2.97 -23.92
CA ASP A 232 -6.02 -2.60 -25.33
C ASP A 232 -5.65 -3.74 -26.29
N ARG A 233 -4.73 -4.62 -25.87
CA ARG A 233 -4.33 -5.81 -26.62
C ARG A 233 -5.38 -6.91 -26.59
N ILE A 234 -6.44 -6.84 -25.76
CA ILE A 234 -7.50 -7.85 -25.72
C ILE A 234 -8.13 -8.00 -27.11
N LYS A 235 -8.34 -6.87 -27.79
CA LYS A 235 -8.90 -6.83 -29.17
C LYS A 235 -8.05 -7.61 -30.19
N LYS A 236 -6.79 -7.88 -29.86
CA LYS A 236 -5.82 -8.59 -30.70
C LYS A 236 -5.60 -10.05 -30.26
N GLY A 237 -6.28 -10.52 -29.21
CA GLY A 237 -6.18 -11.90 -28.69
C GLY A 237 -5.13 -12.13 -27.61
N ASP A 238 -4.17 -11.21 -27.43
CA ASP A 238 -3.03 -11.35 -26.50
C ASP A 238 -3.14 -10.41 -25.27
N GLY A 239 -4.36 -9.96 -24.95
CA GLY A 239 -4.59 -9.02 -23.84
C GLY A 239 -5.14 -9.63 -22.58
N VAL A 240 -5.29 -8.78 -21.55
CA VAL A 240 -5.79 -9.15 -20.23
C VAL A 240 -7.09 -8.43 -19.97
N GLN A 241 -8.16 -9.15 -19.58
CA GLN A 241 -9.46 -8.55 -19.27
C GLN A 241 -9.36 -7.50 -18.16
N LEU A 242 -10.17 -6.45 -18.27
CA LEU A 242 -10.19 -5.36 -17.27
C LEU A 242 -10.48 -5.89 -15.86
N ASP A 243 -11.36 -6.89 -15.72
CA ASP A 243 -11.77 -7.45 -14.44
C ASP A 243 -10.67 -8.30 -13.76
N GLU A 244 -9.58 -8.63 -14.47
CA GLU A 244 -8.39 -9.20 -13.85
C GLU A 244 -7.64 -8.18 -12.98
N PHE A 245 -7.82 -6.89 -13.26
CA PHE A 245 -7.26 -5.77 -12.49
C PHE A 245 -8.21 -5.27 -11.39
N ARG A 246 -9.18 -6.10 -10.97
CA ARG A 246 -10.00 -5.82 -9.79
C ARG A 246 -9.13 -5.63 -8.53
N THR A 247 -9.73 -5.05 -7.49
CA THR A 247 -9.04 -4.65 -6.28
C THR A 247 -8.14 -5.76 -5.73
N ALA A 248 -6.84 -5.51 -5.73
CA ALA A 248 -5.85 -6.50 -5.35
C ALA A 248 -4.57 -5.87 -4.80
N VAL A 249 -3.91 -6.59 -3.91
CA VAL A 249 -2.58 -6.30 -3.37
C VAL A 249 -1.59 -7.25 -4.02
N LEU A 250 -0.50 -6.71 -4.58
CA LEU A 250 0.59 -7.48 -5.14
C LEU A 250 1.86 -7.29 -4.31
N VAL A 251 2.53 -8.40 -4.05
CA VAL A 251 3.76 -8.44 -3.25
C VAL A 251 4.73 -9.42 -3.90
N HIS A 252 6.02 -9.12 -3.86
CA HIS A 252 7.06 -10.06 -4.26
C HIS A 252 7.74 -10.66 -3.01
N THR A 253 7.77 -11.99 -2.92
CA THR A 253 8.55 -12.73 -1.90
C THR A 253 9.71 -13.46 -2.57
N ASP A 254 10.79 -13.69 -1.83
CA ASP A 254 11.98 -14.34 -2.40
C ASP A 254 11.76 -15.84 -2.65
N ASN A 255 10.81 -16.45 -1.91
CA ASN A 255 10.53 -17.89 -1.99
C ASN A 255 9.45 -18.25 -3.03
N ASP A 256 8.37 -17.45 -3.11
CA ASP A 256 7.21 -17.76 -3.95
C ASP A 256 7.09 -16.85 -5.18
N GLY A 257 7.93 -15.82 -5.28
CA GLY A 257 7.88 -14.82 -6.33
C GLY A 257 6.71 -13.86 -6.15
N TRP A 258 6.04 -13.51 -7.25
CA TRP A 258 4.89 -12.61 -7.20
C TRP A 258 3.65 -13.30 -6.63
N LEU A 259 3.11 -12.68 -5.58
CA LEU A 259 1.89 -13.05 -4.90
C LEU A 259 0.81 -11.98 -5.10
N ILE A 260 -0.44 -12.42 -5.22
CA ILE A 260 -1.63 -11.57 -5.31
C ILE A 260 -2.60 -11.91 -4.20
N TRP A 261 -3.14 -10.88 -3.55
CA TRP A 261 -4.28 -10.98 -2.67
C TRP A 261 -5.41 -10.13 -3.27
N ARG A 262 -6.50 -10.78 -3.67
CA ARG A 262 -7.68 -10.08 -4.20
C ARG A 262 -8.56 -9.65 -3.02
N VAL A 263 -8.69 -8.35 -2.84
CA VAL A 263 -9.46 -7.74 -1.76
C VAL A 263 -10.82 -7.40 -2.35
N GLY A 264 -11.89 -7.99 -1.84
CA GLY A 264 -13.23 -7.75 -2.38
C GLY A 264 -13.63 -8.67 -3.54
N ASP A 265 -13.24 -9.96 -3.53
CA ASP A 265 -14.02 -11.01 -4.21
C ASP A 265 -15.46 -11.13 -3.62
N GLU A 266 -15.86 -10.22 -2.74
CA GLU A 266 -17.18 -9.97 -2.15
C GLU A 266 -18.29 -9.64 -3.15
N ASN A 267 -17.98 -9.19 -4.37
CA ASN A 267 -19.00 -8.99 -5.43
C ASN A 267 -19.23 -10.24 -6.31
N SER A 268 -18.58 -11.37 -6.00
CA SER A 268 -19.03 -12.68 -6.48
C SER A 268 -20.09 -13.22 -5.52
N PRO A 269 -21.04 -14.07 -5.96
CA PRO A 269 -22.05 -14.65 -5.06
C PRO A 269 -21.41 -15.29 -3.81
N ALA A 270 -20.27 -15.98 -4.00
CA ALA A 270 -19.51 -16.62 -2.93
C ALA A 270 -18.84 -15.63 -1.95
N GLY A 271 -18.49 -14.43 -2.42
CA GLY A 271 -17.92 -13.41 -1.57
C GLY A 271 -18.96 -12.57 -0.85
N GLN A 272 -20.11 -12.31 -1.49
CA GLN A 272 -21.27 -11.64 -0.88
C GLN A 272 -21.79 -12.46 0.30
N GLN A 273 -21.77 -13.79 0.14
CA GLN A 273 -22.09 -14.73 1.20
C GLN A 273 -21.06 -14.70 2.34
N ARG A 274 -19.76 -14.59 2.03
CA ARG A 274 -18.70 -14.47 3.05
C ARG A 274 -18.69 -13.12 3.77
N SER A 275 -19.00 -12.02 3.08
CA SER A 275 -19.10 -10.69 3.70
C SER A 275 -20.35 -10.59 4.55
N ALA A 276 -21.51 -11.06 4.05
CA ALA A 276 -22.72 -11.17 4.84
C ALA A 276 -22.53 -12.08 6.06
N GLN A 277 -21.80 -13.20 5.92
CA GLN A 277 -21.43 -14.04 7.05
C GLN A 277 -20.53 -13.31 8.06
N ARG A 278 -19.54 -12.53 7.60
CA ARG A 278 -18.69 -11.71 8.50
C ARG A 278 -19.51 -10.65 9.22
N ASP A 279 -20.37 -9.95 8.51
CA ASP A 279 -21.24 -8.91 9.08
C ASP A 279 -22.24 -9.51 10.08
N GLN A 280 -22.76 -10.72 9.81
CA GLN A 280 -23.57 -11.48 10.76
C GLN A 280 -22.79 -11.88 12.01
N ILE A 281 -21.54 -12.33 11.87
CA ILE A 281 -20.66 -12.68 13.00
C ILE A 281 -20.29 -11.44 13.83
N LEU A 282 -20.06 -10.29 13.19
CA LEU A 282 -19.82 -9.01 13.85
C LEU A 282 -21.08 -8.52 14.59
N ALA A 283 -22.24 -8.58 13.96
CA ALA A 283 -23.52 -8.24 14.60
C ALA A 283 -23.85 -9.17 15.77
N PHE A 284 -23.51 -10.46 15.64
CA PHE A 284 -23.63 -11.45 16.71
C PHE A 284 -22.74 -11.09 17.91
N LYS A 285 -21.48 -10.71 17.65
CA LYS A 285 -20.56 -10.22 18.69
C LYS A 285 -21.12 -8.96 19.37
N ASP A 286 -21.51 -7.95 18.60
CA ASP A 286 -21.97 -6.67 19.14
C ASP A 286 -23.25 -6.82 19.98
N LYS A 287 -24.17 -7.71 19.58
CA LYS A 287 -25.40 -8.02 20.35
C LYS A 287 -25.08 -8.75 21.65
N LEU A 288 -24.10 -9.65 21.66
CA LEU A 288 -23.62 -10.31 22.90
C LEU A 288 -22.87 -9.35 23.83
N THR A 289 -22.06 -8.45 23.27
CA THR A 289 -21.39 -7.38 24.03
C THR A 289 -22.39 -6.40 24.64
N ALA A 290 -23.46 -6.04 23.90
CA ALA A 290 -24.55 -5.21 24.43
C ALA A 290 -25.32 -5.88 25.59
N MET A 291 -25.37 -7.23 25.61
CA MET A 291 -25.93 -8.02 26.71
C MET A 291 -24.91 -8.28 27.84
N GLY A 292 -23.68 -7.79 27.72
CA GLY A 292 -22.60 -7.99 28.69
C GLY A 292 -22.05 -9.42 28.72
N LYS A 293 -22.28 -10.22 27.68
CA LYS A 293 -21.91 -11.65 27.61
C LYS A 293 -20.93 -11.93 26.46
N GLU A 294 -19.92 -11.10 26.31
CA GLU A 294 -18.90 -11.25 25.26
C GLU A 294 -18.09 -12.56 25.40
N ASP A 295 -17.94 -13.08 26.62
CA ASP A 295 -17.24 -14.35 26.89
C ASP A 295 -17.89 -15.57 26.20
N LEU A 296 -19.21 -15.54 25.95
CA LEU A 296 -19.91 -16.59 25.21
C LEU A 296 -19.50 -16.63 23.73
N PHE A 297 -19.23 -15.46 23.14
CA PHE A 297 -18.76 -15.36 21.76
C PHE A 297 -17.42 -16.05 21.60
N PHE A 298 -16.46 -15.76 22.49
CA PHE A 298 -15.13 -16.35 22.41
C PHE A 298 -15.13 -17.86 22.64
N ARG A 299 -15.92 -18.35 23.61
CA ARG A 299 -16.07 -19.81 23.85
C ARG A 299 -16.72 -20.53 22.67
N TRP A 300 -17.68 -19.89 22.00
CA TRP A 300 -18.30 -20.43 20.79
C TRP A 300 -17.32 -20.49 19.62
N VAL A 301 -16.56 -19.40 19.37
CA VAL A 301 -15.53 -19.37 18.33
C VAL A 301 -14.46 -20.44 18.59
N GLU A 302 -14.02 -20.59 19.84
CA GLU A 302 -13.06 -21.62 20.25
C GLU A 302 -13.59 -23.04 20.01
N LEU A 303 -14.87 -23.30 20.33
CA LEU A 303 -15.52 -24.58 20.07
C LEU A 303 -15.57 -24.92 18.57
N VAL A 304 -15.95 -23.94 17.73
CA VAL A 304 -15.99 -24.11 16.26
C VAL A 304 -14.59 -24.30 15.69
N GLN A 305 -13.60 -23.58 16.21
CA GLN A 305 -12.20 -23.71 15.80
C GLN A 305 -11.58 -25.04 16.24
N TRP A 306 -11.95 -25.55 17.43
CA TRP A 306 -11.50 -26.84 17.94
C TRP A 306 -12.07 -28.00 17.12
N GLU A 307 -13.37 -27.98 16.80
CA GLU A 307 -14.02 -29.00 15.97
C GLU A 307 -13.51 -28.99 14.52
N SER A 308 -13.24 -27.80 13.97
CA SER A 308 -12.73 -27.65 12.58
C SER A 308 -11.24 -27.98 12.43
N SER A 309 -10.44 -27.89 13.49
CA SER A 309 -9.01 -28.22 13.48
C SER A 309 -8.68 -29.70 13.69
N GLN A 310 -9.68 -30.54 13.97
CA GLN A 310 -9.49 -31.98 14.13
C GLN A 310 -9.21 -32.69 12.79
N PRO A 311 -8.36 -33.74 12.80
CA PRO A 311 -8.13 -34.56 11.60
C PRO A 311 -9.44 -35.18 11.12
N GLY A 312 -9.75 -35.01 9.83
CA GLY A 312 -11.00 -35.43 9.20
C GLY A 312 -11.94 -34.30 8.76
N GLY A 313 -11.63 -33.04 9.07
CA GLY A 313 -12.38 -31.87 8.60
C GLY A 313 -13.73 -31.67 9.32
N PHE A 314 -14.44 -30.61 8.93
CA PHE A 314 -15.69 -30.17 9.55
C PHE A 314 -16.90 -30.87 8.92
N THR A 315 -17.01 -32.18 9.17
CA THR A 315 -18.06 -33.04 8.59
C THR A 315 -19.48 -32.65 9.07
N PRO A 316 -20.54 -32.99 8.32
CA PRO A 316 -21.92 -32.64 8.68
C PRO A 316 -22.39 -33.19 10.04
N GLU A 317 -21.81 -34.33 10.48
CA GLU A 317 -22.09 -34.90 11.79
C GLU A 317 -21.46 -34.08 12.93
N ARG A 318 -20.25 -33.55 12.69
CA ARG A 318 -19.54 -32.68 13.65
C ARG A 318 -20.14 -31.28 13.72
N GLN A 319 -20.67 -30.79 12.61
CA GLN A 319 -21.49 -29.57 12.61
C GLN A 319 -22.68 -29.70 13.56
N LYS A 320 -23.41 -30.82 13.48
CA LYS A 320 -24.55 -31.08 14.38
C LYS A 320 -24.12 -31.19 15.84
N SER A 321 -23.01 -31.86 16.15
CA SER A 321 -22.52 -31.97 17.53
C SER A 321 -22.04 -30.63 18.09
N ALA A 322 -21.34 -29.83 17.28
CA ALA A 322 -20.90 -28.48 17.67
C ALA A 322 -22.09 -27.56 17.94
N MET A 323 -23.16 -27.66 17.13
CA MET A 323 -24.38 -26.88 17.32
C MET A 323 -25.15 -27.27 18.58
N VAL A 324 -25.26 -28.56 18.90
CA VAL A 324 -25.89 -29.01 20.16
C VAL A 324 -25.10 -28.53 21.37
N GLN A 325 -23.77 -28.53 21.29
CA GLN A 325 -22.90 -28.00 22.35
C GLN A 325 -23.01 -26.47 22.48
N ALA A 326 -23.09 -25.74 21.36
CA ALA A 326 -23.34 -24.30 21.37
C ALA A 326 -24.72 -23.98 21.98
N GLN A 327 -25.77 -24.69 21.59
CA GLN A 327 -27.12 -24.47 22.14
C GLN A 327 -27.16 -24.70 23.66
N LYS A 328 -26.44 -25.72 24.15
CA LYS A 328 -26.32 -25.96 25.59
C LYS A 328 -25.57 -24.83 26.31
N MET A 329 -24.43 -24.39 25.76
CA MET A 329 -23.62 -23.31 26.32
C MET A 329 -24.39 -21.98 26.45
N PHE A 330 -25.21 -21.66 25.46
CA PHE A 330 -26.02 -20.45 25.45
C PHE A 330 -27.24 -20.56 26.39
N ASN A 331 -27.90 -21.73 26.43
CA ASN A 331 -29.01 -21.99 27.35
C ASN A 331 -28.58 -21.93 28.83
N ASP A 332 -27.38 -22.42 29.15
CA ASP A 332 -26.81 -22.35 30.50
C ASP A 332 -26.65 -20.89 30.99
N GLU A 333 -26.52 -19.94 30.05
CA GLU A 333 -26.44 -18.50 30.31
C GLU A 333 -27.77 -17.77 30.06
N ASN A 334 -28.92 -18.47 29.99
CA ASN A 334 -30.24 -17.90 29.70
C ASN A 334 -30.32 -17.11 28.37
N VAL A 335 -29.55 -17.49 27.35
CA VAL A 335 -29.68 -16.96 25.99
C VAL A 335 -30.15 -18.09 25.10
N ASP A 336 -31.32 -17.97 24.48
CA ASP A 336 -31.76 -18.97 23.51
C ASP A 336 -31.00 -18.77 22.19
N PHE A 337 -30.05 -19.66 21.94
CA PHE A 337 -29.19 -19.64 20.75
C PHE A 337 -30.00 -19.66 19.46
N SER A 338 -31.13 -20.39 19.43
CA SER A 338 -31.91 -20.57 18.22
C SER A 338 -32.66 -19.30 17.82
N SER A 339 -33.40 -18.69 18.75
CA SER A 339 -34.03 -17.40 18.51
C SER A 339 -33.02 -16.26 18.31
N PHE A 340 -31.90 -16.28 19.02
CA PHE A 340 -30.85 -15.28 18.87
C PHE A 340 -30.17 -15.32 17.50
N TRP A 341 -29.97 -16.52 16.94
CA TRP A 341 -29.38 -16.72 15.63
C TRP A 341 -30.37 -16.48 14.49
N ASP A 342 -31.64 -16.84 14.69
CA ASP A 342 -32.71 -16.56 13.73
C ASP A 342 -32.98 -15.05 13.59
N ASP A 343 -32.89 -14.29 14.68
CA ASP A 343 -32.95 -12.81 14.68
C ASP A 343 -31.87 -12.14 13.80
N LEU A 344 -30.76 -12.83 13.53
CA LEU A 344 -29.61 -12.30 12.80
C LEU A 344 -29.57 -12.77 11.32
N GLY A 345 -30.63 -13.43 10.85
CA GLY A 345 -30.78 -13.82 9.44
C GLY A 345 -30.71 -15.32 9.16
N GLY A 346 -30.70 -16.17 10.19
CA GLY A 346 -30.95 -17.61 10.07
C GLY A 346 -29.79 -18.48 9.55
N MET A 347 -29.95 -19.80 9.72
CA MET A 347 -28.91 -20.84 9.51
C MET A 347 -28.55 -21.19 8.04
N GLN A 348 -28.94 -20.39 7.06
CA GLN A 348 -28.76 -20.76 5.64
C GLN A 348 -27.31 -20.63 5.15
N GLY A 349 -26.45 -19.89 5.87
CA GLY A 349 -25.05 -19.70 5.47
C GLY A 349 -24.08 -20.83 5.85
N ILE A 350 -24.41 -21.67 6.83
CA ILE A 350 -23.48 -22.72 7.35
C ILE A 350 -23.70 -24.07 6.65
N GLN A 351 -24.85 -24.27 6.02
CA GLN A 351 -25.20 -25.53 5.37
C GLN A 351 -24.54 -25.75 4.00
N GLU A 352 -23.90 -24.74 3.40
CA GLU A 352 -23.20 -24.85 2.09
C GLU A 352 -21.68 -25.02 2.23
N LEU A 353 -21.22 -25.74 3.26
CA LEU A 353 -19.88 -26.33 3.26
C LEU A 353 -19.94 -27.73 2.65
N ASP A 354 -20.08 -27.79 1.33
CA ASP A 354 -19.68 -28.93 0.50
C ASP A 354 -18.46 -28.55 -0.36
#